data_AF-A0A7Z0EIY2-F1
#
_entry.id   AF-A0A7Z0EIY2-F1
#
_cell.length_a   1.000
_cell.length_b   1.000
_cell.length_c   1.000
_cell.angle_alpha   90.00
_cell.angle_beta   90.00
_cell.angle_gamma   90.00
#
_symmetry.space_group_name_H-M   'P 1'
#
loop_
_entity.id
_entity.type
_entity.pdbx_description
1 polymer ?
#
loop_
_entity_poly.entity_id
_entity_poly.type
_entity_poly.pdbx_seq_one_letter_code
_entity_poly.pdbx_strand_id
1 'polypeptide(L)'
;MPLDPDEAEAFRDRARQHQETFWCGHLLGGCGGQLSLKIIHERETVPHFAHRADSNLCARLREGGEGTRGGYSADHLYAQRHLRTWLGERAVNTQAQYVGLAKGRACTELVVPTVGKPLRLVFTHDLDRSLLDLAKSAEAHDYVWLVRANQAVTRALVANGVPYRLFRLTDGDDHTRTVQVGIRDGAGEVVWTPLGECVLQADTLVKARTEAAPVPVQRRPEPREVAAPADPLEQALSGLRHVLDAQDLANVRSMAGQVQMRLRQARNRGLAPHLLDEARTLLQQASDALPSREVVARPRRAPVVPERRRGDGRRTLLPYQHVRREADKYLGKLQWAAERGLDRAYNDNRAALVGLLTRPGVPKDVTDQIKQQLRQFPKDQFDRPVSAPPDRKPRRAAAPEGRDRGRGANSGRRTDRIRARADDLLDTLQWAYQSKMPQTYDDTRAQLTDLLGRSSTPRELKDKLRAHLRRLPDSLSIRPVPAPAPPPKKPQESPKPDRRSRRGGKPAPRRQAPGPSHSSDAGILANARIDERSRRLLEQLRDAPQPPTPDRTQPER
;
A
#
# COMPACT_ATOMS: atom_id res chain seq x y z
N MET A 1 -12.22 -15.50 0.44
CA MET A 1 -12.10 -14.72 -0.82
C MET A 1 -11.43 -15.66 -1.81
N PRO A 2 -11.98 -15.87 -3.01
CA PRO A 2 -11.45 -16.86 -3.94
C PRO A 2 -9.98 -16.56 -4.24
N LEU A 3 -9.12 -17.57 -4.09
CA LEU A 3 -7.68 -17.42 -4.27
C LEU A 3 -7.24 -17.83 -5.68
N ASP A 4 -8.07 -18.62 -6.35
CA ASP A 4 -7.87 -19.10 -7.72
C ASP A 4 -8.74 -18.32 -8.73
N PRO A 5 -8.26 -18.07 -9.97
CA PRO A 5 -9.05 -17.39 -11.00
C PRO A 5 -10.38 -18.06 -11.34
N ASP A 6 -10.45 -19.39 -11.40
CA ASP A 6 -11.67 -20.12 -11.76
C ASP A 6 -12.70 -20.02 -10.63
N GLU A 7 -12.25 -20.13 -9.36
CA GLU A 7 -13.08 -19.86 -8.19
C GLU A 7 -13.60 -18.41 -8.19
N ALA A 8 -12.75 -17.47 -8.60
CA ALA A 8 -13.11 -16.06 -8.68
C ALA A 8 -14.13 -15.80 -9.80
N GLU A 9 -14.05 -16.54 -10.92
CA GLU A 9 -15.05 -16.48 -11.99
C GLU A 9 -16.39 -17.02 -11.51
N ALA A 10 -16.41 -18.22 -10.92
CA ALA A 10 -17.61 -18.80 -10.33
C ALA A 10 -18.22 -17.89 -9.26
N PHE A 11 -17.38 -17.28 -8.41
CA PHE A 11 -17.81 -16.30 -7.42
C PHE A 11 -18.45 -15.07 -8.07
N ARG A 12 -17.82 -14.50 -9.12
CA ARG A 12 -18.33 -13.34 -9.85
C ARG A 12 -19.67 -13.64 -10.53
N ASP A 13 -19.81 -14.81 -11.12
CA ASP A 13 -21.02 -15.18 -11.85
C ASP A 13 -22.19 -15.44 -10.91
N ARG A 14 -21.94 -16.12 -9.78
CA ARG A 14 -22.91 -16.22 -8.68
C ARG A 14 -23.33 -14.84 -8.16
N ALA A 15 -22.37 -13.95 -7.89
CA ALA A 15 -22.67 -12.59 -7.44
C ALA A 15 -23.54 -11.83 -8.45
N ARG A 16 -23.29 -11.99 -9.76
CA ARG A 16 -24.12 -11.41 -10.82
C ARG A 16 -25.54 -11.98 -10.84
N GLN A 17 -25.68 -13.30 -10.72
CA GLN A 17 -26.99 -13.97 -10.68
C GLN A 17 -27.84 -13.44 -9.51
N HIS A 18 -27.23 -13.23 -8.35
CA HIS A 18 -27.90 -12.69 -7.16
C HIS A 18 -27.92 -11.15 -7.09
N GLN A 19 -27.44 -10.45 -8.13
CA GLN A 19 -27.31 -8.99 -8.16
C GLN A 19 -26.53 -8.40 -6.97
N GLU A 20 -25.58 -9.16 -6.44
CA GLU A 20 -24.71 -8.74 -5.34
C GLU A 20 -23.72 -7.67 -5.81
N THR A 21 -23.45 -6.70 -4.94
CA THR A 21 -22.46 -5.65 -5.21
C THR A 21 -21.50 -5.52 -4.05
N PHE A 22 -20.23 -5.27 -4.37
CA PHE A 22 -19.15 -5.16 -3.39
C PHE A 22 -18.71 -3.72 -3.25
N TRP A 23 -18.38 -3.30 -2.04
CA TRP A 23 -18.09 -1.91 -1.73
C TRP A 23 -16.86 -1.80 -0.81
N CYS A 24 -16.08 -0.74 -0.99
CA CYS A 24 -14.90 -0.47 -0.17
C CYS A 24 -15.34 -0.01 1.21
N GLY A 25 -15.31 -0.91 2.19
CA GLY A 25 -15.84 -0.66 3.53
C GLY A 25 -15.23 0.57 4.22
N HIS A 26 -16.09 1.46 4.72
CA HIS A 26 -15.67 2.66 5.46
C HIS A 26 -14.99 2.34 6.78
N LEU A 27 -15.42 1.27 7.45
CA LEU A 27 -14.80 0.83 8.70
C LEU A 27 -13.35 0.35 8.50
N LEU A 28 -12.98 0.02 7.28
CA LEU A 28 -11.60 -0.27 6.93
C LEU A 28 -10.80 1.03 6.62
N GLY A 29 -11.39 2.21 6.70
CA GLY A 29 -10.80 3.45 6.15
C GLY A 29 -10.91 3.51 4.63
N GLY A 30 -11.78 2.67 4.05
CA GLY A 30 -12.13 2.67 2.64
C GLY A 30 -12.94 3.90 2.23
N CYS A 31 -13.11 4.09 0.92
CA CYS A 31 -13.79 5.27 0.38
C CYS A 31 -15.29 5.10 0.16
N GLY A 32 -15.87 3.92 0.44
CA GLY A 32 -17.27 3.63 0.11
C GLY A 32 -17.54 3.46 -1.38
N GLY A 33 -16.50 3.40 -2.21
CA GLY A 33 -16.63 3.19 -3.66
C GLY A 33 -16.97 1.74 -4.00
N GLN A 34 -17.68 1.53 -5.11
CA GLN A 34 -17.99 0.19 -5.59
C GLN A 34 -16.71 -0.53 -6.05
N LEU A 35 -16.59 -1.78 -5.64
CA LEU A 35 -15.50 -2.66 -6.02
C LEU A 35 -15.95 -3.59 -7.14
N SER A 36 -15.02 -3.92 -8.02
CA SER A 36 -15.11 -5.02 -8.98
C SER A 36 -14.09 -6.08 -8.61
N LEU A 37 -14.48 -7.35 -8.74
CA LEU A 37 -13.52 -8.44 -8.63
C LEU A 37 -12.61 -8.40 -9.87
N LYS A 38 -11.33 -8.08 -9.66
CA LYS A 38 -10.30 -8.16 -10.67
C LYS A 38 -9.76 -9.59 -10.66
N ILE A 39 -10.15 -10.34 -11.68
CA ILE A 39 -9.64 -11.68 -11.92
C ILE A 39 -8.43 -11.51 -12.82
N ILE A 40 -7.27 -11.94 -12.33
CA ILE A 40 -6.02 -11.90 -13.09
C ILE A 40 -5.61 -13.35 -13.29
N HIS A 41 -5.62 -13.81 -14.54
CA HIS A 41 -5.22 -15.17 -14.90
C HIS A 41 -3.69 -15.35 -14.93
N GLU A 42 -2.94 -14.25 -14.77
CA GLU A 42 -1.48 -14.23 -14.66
C GLU A 42 -1.03 -14.60 -13.23
N ARG A 43 -0.06 -15.50 -13.14
CA ARG A 43 0.18 -16.38 -11.98
C ARG A 43 0.72 -15.73 -10.70
N GLU A 44 1.08 -14.45 -10.72
CA GLU A 44 1.71 -13.79 -9.57
C GLU A 44 0.75 -12.93 -8.75
N THR A 45 -0.48 -12.74 -9.22
CA THR A 45 -1.47 -11.91 -8.53
C THR A 45 -2.74 -12.70 -8.28
N VAL A 46 -3.05 -12.92 -7.01
CA VAL A 46 -4.33 -13.50 -6.59
C VAL A 46 -5.48 -12.61 -7.07
N PRO A 47 -6.64 -13.18 -7.47
CA PRO A 47 -7.85 -12.43 -7.67
C PRO A 47 -8.12 -11.54 -6.45
N HIS A 48 -8.51 -10.30 -6.70
CA HIS A 48 -8.75 -9.36 -5.61
C HIS A 48 -9.78 -8.32 -5.99
N PHE A 49 -10.41 -7.72 -5.00
CA PHE A 49 -11.27 -6.59 -5.23
C PHE A 49 -10.47 -5.35 -5.57
N ALA A 50 -10.79 -4.75 -6.71
CA ALA A 50 -10.25 -3.48 -7.16
C ALA A 50 -11.38 -2.45 -7.29
N HIS A 51 -11.04 -1.18 -7.17
CA HIS A 51 -11.97 -0.10 -7.45
C HIS A 51 -12.33 -0.11 -8.94
N ARG A 52 -13.61 0.11 -9.27
CA ARG A 52 -13.98 0.34 -10.66
C ARG A 52 -13.32 1.62 -11.16
N ALA A 53 -12.97 1.69 -12.44
CA ALA A 53 -12.25 2.84 -13.01
C ALA A 53 -13.02 4.17 -12.91
N ASP A 54 -14.34 4.11 -12.81
CA ASP A 54 -15.26 5.22 -12.58
C ASP A 54 -15.45 5.57 -11.09
N SER A 55 -15.03 4.71 -10.18
CA SER A 55 -15.05 4.98 -8.74
C SER A 55 -13.79 5.76 -8.33
N ASN A 56 -13.99 6.81 -7.54
CA ASN A 56 -12.91 7.69 -7.06
C ASN A 56 -11.68 6.91 -6.59
N LEU A 57 -10.48 7.38 -6.94
CA LEU A 57 -9.20 6.86 -6.44
C LEU A 57 -9.31 6.58 -4.94
N CYS A 58 -9.16 5.32 -4.55
CA CYS A 58 -9.31 4.92 -3.15
C CYS A 58 -8.38 5.75 -2.28
N ALA A 59 -8.93 6.39 -1.25
CA ALA A 59 -8.13 7.21 -0.33
C ALA A 59 -7.02 6.39 0.34
N ARG A 60 -7.23 5.08 0.57
CA ARG A 60 -6.17 4.17 1.03
C ARG A 60 -4.96 4.09 0.09
N LEU A 61 -5.16 4.23 -1.22
CA LEU A 61 -4.09 4.22 -2.21
C LEU A 61 -3.41 5.59 -2.37
N ARG A 62 -4.17 6.68 -2.16
CA ARG A 62 -3.69 8.06 -2.35
C ARG A 62 -2.98 8.62 -1.11
N GLU A 63 -3.52 8.34 0.08
CA GLU A 63 -3.16 8.96 1.36
C GLU A 63 -2.71 7.94 2.40
N GLY A 64 -2.92 6.64 2.15
CA GLY A 64 -2.59 5.58 3.10
C GLY A 64 -1.12 5.15 3.06
N GLY A 65 -0.50 5.05 4.25
CA GLY A 65 0.81 4.42 4.46
C GLY A 65 0.74 2.88 4.44
N GLU A 66 1.88 2.20 4.59
CA GLU A 66 1.95 0.72 4.58
C GLU A 66 1.01 0.07 5.61
N GLY A 67 0.80 0.67 6.78
CA GLY A 67 -0.14 0.17 7.80
C GLY A 67 -1.62 0.17 7.39
N THR A 68 -1.97 0.83 6.27
CA THR A 68 -3.32 0.79 5.69
C THR A 68 -3.50 -0.28 4.62
N ARG A 69 -2.41 -0.96 4.25
CA ARG A 69 -2.37 -2.02 3.23
C ARG A 69 -2.35 -3.39 3.90
N GLY A 70 -3.09 -4.34 3.35
CA GLY A 70 -3.14 -5.72 3.84
C GLY A 70 -4.17 -5.98 4.95
N GLY A 71 -4.17 -7.23 5.44
CA GLY A 71 -5.19 -7.75 6.36
C GLY A 71 -5.22 -7.05 7.72
N TYR A 72 -4.11 -6.48 8.18
CA TYR A 72 -4.02 -5.80 9.49
C TYR A 72 -4.98 -4.62 9.63
N SER A 73 -5.32 -4.00 8.51
CA SER A 73 -6.27 -2.89 8.49
C SER A 73 -7.71 -3.30 8.90
N ALA A 74 -8.01 -4.60 8.91
CA ALA A 74 -9.27 -5.16 9.39
C ALA A 74 -9.20 -5.72 10.82
N ASP A 75 -8.03 -5.65 11.49
CA ASP A 75 -7.84 -6.28 12.80
C ASP A 75 -8.81 -5.76 13.86
N HIS A 76 -9.15 -4.47 13.81
CA HIS A 76 -10.13 -3.88 14.71
C HIS A 76 -11.54 -4.47 14.53
N LEU A 77 -11.92 -4.93 13.32
CA LEU A 77 -13.21 -5.59 13.08
C LEU A 77 -13.22 -7.01 13.64
N TYR A 78 -12.11 -7.75 13.45
CA TYR A 78 -11.96 -9.07 14.05
C TYR A 78 -11.96 -8.98 15.57
N ALA A 79 -11.21 -8.02 16.12
CA ALA A 79 -11.15 -7.78 17.56
C ALA A 79 -12.51 -7.38 18.13
N GLN A 80 -13.23 -6.45 17.50
CA GLN A 80 -14.58 -6.06 17.93
C GLN A 80 -15.55 -7.25 17.91
N ARG A 81 -15.51 -8.08 16.86
CA ARG A 81 -16.34 -9.29 16.78
C ARG A 81 -16.08 -10.22 17.97
N HIS A 82 -14.81 -10.51 18.25
CA HIS A 82 -14.42 -11.37 19.37
C HIS A 82 -14.77 -10.77 20.73
N LEU A 83 -14.54 -9.47 20.91
CA LEU A 83 -14.92 -8.76 22.13
C LEU A 83 -16.43 -8.77 22.35
N ARG A 84 -17.23 -8.58 21.31
CA ARG A 84 -18.69 -8.64 21.42
C ARG A 84 -19.16 -10.02 21.85
N THR A 85 -18.59 -11.08 21.28
CA THR A 85 -18.90 -12.45 21.69
C THR A 85 -18.44 -12.75 23.11
N TRP A 86 -17.22 -12.33 23.47
CA TRP A 86 -16.64 -12.56 24.79
C TRP A 86 -17.35 -11.78 25.91
N LEU A 87 -17.72 -10.53 25.66
CA LEU A 87 -18.48 -9.71 26.61
C LEU A 87 -19.91 -10.25 26.76
N GLY A 88 -20.49 -10.85 25.71
CA GLY A 88 -21.85 -11.40 25.76
C GLY A 88 -22.86 -10.36 26.25
N GLU A 89 -23.68 -10.72 27.24
CA GLU A 89 -24.63 -9.82 27.91
C GLU A 89 -23.97 -8.71 28.75
N ARG A 90 -22.67 -8.81 29.04
CA ARG A 90 -21.90 -7.78 29.79
C ARG A 90 -21.46 -6.62 28.89
N ALA A 91 -21.72 -6.69 27.59
CA ALA A 91 -21.54 -5.53 26.74
C ALA A 91 -22.58 -4.47 27.11
N VAL A 92 -22.14 -3.27 27.46
CA VAL A 92 -23.05 -2.13 27.50
C VAL A 92 -23.56 -1.93 26.08
N ASN A 93 -24.86 -1.65 25.92
CA ASN A 93 -25.51 -1.51 24.61
C ASN A 93 -25.11 -0.22 23.86
N THR A 94 -23.88 0.24 24.07
CA THR A 94 -23.27 1.42 23.47
C THR A 94 -22.31 0.97 22.37
N GLN A 95 -22.29 1.70 21.26
CA GLN A 95 -21.43 1.38 20.13
C GLN A 95 -19.95 1.53 20.50
N ALA A 96 -19.13 0.58 20.04
CA ALA A 96 -17.68 0.70 20.11
C ALA A 96 -17.18 1.88 19.28
N GLN A 97 -16.16 2.57 19.78
CA GLN A 97 -15.55 3.72 19.10
C GLN A 97 -14.28 3.29 18.37
N TYR A 98 -14.14 3.73 17.12
CA TYR A 98 -12.95 3.50 16.30
C TYR A 98 -12.12 4.78 16.25
N VAL A 99 -10.97 4.79 16.90
CA VAL A 99 -10.07 5.94 16.97
C VAL A 99 -9.05 5.86 15.83
N GLY A 100 -8.70 7.01 15.27
CA GLY A 100 -7.77 7.13 14.13
C GLY A 100 -8.34 6.66 12.79
N LEU A 101 -9.55 6.08 12.79
CA LEU A 101 -10.26 5.67 11.59
C LEU A 101 -10.75 6.91 10.83
N ALA A 102 -10.26 7.08 9.62
CA ALA A 102 -10.72 8.12 8.70
C ALA A 102 -10.58 7.64 7.26
N LYS A 103 -11.10 8.40 6.31
CA LYS A 103 -10.91 8.11 4.89
C LYS A 103 -9.41 8.05 4.58
N GLY A 104 -8.93 6.89 4.12
CA GLY A 104 -7.51 6.67 3.83
C GLY A 104 -6.64 6.31 5.04
N ARG A 105 -7.18 6.29 6.26
CA ARG A 105 -6.46 5.90 7.49
C ARG A 105 -7.11 4.67 8.12
N ALA A 106 -6.29 3.72 8.55
CA ALA A 106 -6.77 2.57 9.30
C ALA A 106 -7.10 2.96 10.74
N CYS A 107 -8.02 2.21 11.35
CA CYS A 107 -8.28 2.29 12.78
C CYS A 107 -7.01 1.97 13.57
N THR A 108 -6.59 2.88 14.45
CA THR A 108 -5.40 2.74 15.30
C THR A 108 -5.77 2.20 16.68
N GLU A 109 -6.96 2.52 17.17
CA GLU A 109 -7.46 2.05 18.46
C GLU A 109 -8.95 1.70 18.41
N LEU A 110 -9.35 0.70 19.17
CA LEU A 110 -10.75 0.33 19.39
C LEU A 110 -11.07 0.53 20.87
N VAL A 111 -12.05 1.37 21.17
CA VAL A 111 -12.57 1.56 22.53
C VAL A 111 -13.93 0.88 22.64
N VAL A 112 -14.02 -0.14 23.48
CA VAL A 112 -15.26 -0.91 23.72
C VAL A 112 -15.79 -0.59 25.12
N PRO A 113 -16.97 0.03 25.22
CA PRO A 113 -17.63 0.23 26.51
C PRO A 113 -17.87 -1.09 27.24
N THR A 114 -17.60 -1.11 28.55
CA THR A 114 -17.95 -2.23 29.43
C THR A 114 -18.76 -1.69 30.61
N VAL A 115 -19.30 -2.57 31.45
CA VAL A 115 -20.02 -2.15 32.68
C VAL A 115 -19.08 -1.41 33.65
N GLY A 116 -17.77 -1.68 33.58
CA GLY A 116 -16.74 -0.95 34.33
C GLY A 116 -15.94 -0.03 33.41
N LYS A 117 -14.62 -0.11 33.53
CA LYS A 117 -13.72 0.68 32.67
C LYS A 117 -13.80 0.22 31.21
N PRO A 118 -13.90 1.14 30.23
CA PRO A 118 -13.83 0.78 28.82
C PRO A 118 -12.53 0.05 28.47
N LEU A 119 -12.65 -0.94 27.59
CA LEU A 119 -11.50 -1.65 27.02
C LEU A 119 -10.91 -0.84 25.87
N ARG A 120 -9.61 -0.55 25.92
CA ARG A 120 -8.90 0.17 24.88
C ARG A 120 -7.86 -0.74 24.24
N LEU A 121 -8.09 -1.10 22.98
CA LEU A 121 -7.17 -1.90 22.18
C LEU A 121 -6.35 -0.99 21.27
N VAL A 122 -5.03 -1.07 21.36
CA VAL A 122 -4.10 -0.31 20.51
C VAL A 122 -3.52 -1.24 19.44
N PHE A 123 -3.82 -0.98 18.17
CA PHE A 123 -3.36 -1.78 17.02
C PHE A 123 -2.12 -1.23 16.33
N THR A 124 -1.84 0.06 16.53
CA THR A 124 -0.76 0.76 15.82
C THR A 124 0.62 0.47 16.42
N HIS A 125 1.60 0.27 15.54
CA HIS A 125 3.02 0.22 15.90
C HIS A 125 3.65 1.63 15.82
N ASP A 126 3.00 2.55 15.11
CA ASP A 126 3.48 3.91 14.92
C ASP A 126 3.36 4.70 16.23
N LEU A 127 4.29 5.62 16.41
CA LEU A 127 4.31 6.53 17.54
C LEU A 127 3.24 7.61 17.34
N ASP A 128 2.10 7.46 18.01
CA ASP A 128 1.09 8.52 18.07
C ASP A 128 1.30 9.36 19.33
N ARG A 129 1.55 10.66 19.14
CA ARG A 129 1.81 11.59 20.26
C ARG A 129 0.60 11.73 21.16
N SER A 130 -0.62 11.82 20.60
CA SER A 130 -1.83 11.97 21.42
C SER A 130 -2.07 10.73 22.27
N LEU A 131 -1.84 9.53 21.71
CA LEU A 131 -1.94 8.26 22.44
C LEU A 131 -0.89 8.15 23.54
N LEU A 132 0.35 8.60 23.27
CA LEU A 132 1.40 8.64 24.28
C LEU A 132 1.09 9.63 25.41
N ASP A 133 0.57 10.80 25.07
CA ASP A 133 0.22 11.83 26.05
C ASP A 133 -0.94 11.35 26.92
N LEU A 134 -1.93 10.68 26.32
CA LEU A 134 -2.98 9.98 27.05
C LEU A 134 -2.41 8.89 27.96
N ALA A 135 -1.50 8.04 27.47
CA ALA A 135 -0.91 6.97 28.28
C ALA A 135 -0.12 7.49 29.50
N LYS A 136 0.37 8.74 29.45
CA LYS A 136 1.06 9.43 30.55
C LYS A 136 0.13 10.23 31.46
N SER A 137 -1.13 10.44 31.07
CA SER A 137 -2.07 11.27 31.82
C SER A 137 -2.78 10.46 32.91
N ALA A 138 -3.45 11.16 33.83
CA ALA A 138 -4.29 10.51 34.83
C ALA A 138 -5.44 9.70 34.20
N GLU A 139 -5.98 10.19 33.07
CA GLU A 139 -7.06 9.56 32.30
C GLU A 139 -6.71 8.15 31.80
N ALA A 140 -5.42 7.80 31.72
CA ALA A 140 -5.01 6.44 31.39
C ALA A 140 -5.58 5.40 32.37
N HIS A 141 -5.83 5.77 33.64
CA HIS A 141 -6.39 4.89 34.64
C HIS A 141 -7.88 4.59 34.41
N ASP A 142 -8.56 5.30 33.52
CA ASP A 142 -9.97 5.10 33.21
C ASP A 142 -10.20 3.96 32.20
N TYR A 143 -9.13 3.34 31.69
CA TYR A 143 -9.20 2.31 30.65
C TYR A 143 -8.54 1.01 31.08
N VAL A 144 -9.05 -0.10 30.54
CA VAL A 144 -8.36 -1.39 30.55
C VAL A 144 -7.57 -1.51 29.25
N TRP A 145 -6.24 -1.52 29.36
CA TRP A 145 -5.34 -1.42 28.20
C TRP A 145 -4.94 -2.77 27.63
N LEU A 146 -5.20 -2.96 26.34
CA LEU A 146 -4.69 -4.05 25.51
C LEU A 146 -3.80 -3.45 24.41
N VAL A 147 -2.50 -3.74 24.43
CA VAL A 147 -1.53 -3.12 23.53
C VAL A 147 -0.90 -4.15 22.59
N ARG A 148 -0.95 -3.89 21.28
CA ARG A 148 -0.27 -4.70 20.28
C ARG A 148 1.13 -4.15 20.03
N ALA A 149 2.14 -4.80 20.60
CA ALA A 149 3.56 -4.61 20.29
C ALA A 149 4.05 -3.14 20.15
N ASN A 150 3.45 -2.18 20.86
CA ASN A 150 3.85 -0.77 20.85
C ASN A 150 4.67 -0.45 22.09
N GLN A 151 6.00 -0.56 21.98
CA GLN A 151 6.91 -0.38 23.12
C GLN A 151 6.83 1.01 23.76
N ALA A 152 6.54 2.05 22.98
CA ALA A 152 6.49 3.41 23.49
C ALA A 152 5.27 3.62 24.40
N VAL A 153 4.08 3.19 23.94
CA VAL A 153 2.85 3.23 24.74
C VAL A 153 2.99 2.33 25.97
N THR A 154 3.51 1.11 25.80
CA THR A 154 3.76 0.20 26.92
C THR A 154 4.69 0.82 27.97
N ARG A 155 5.81 1.43 27.58
CA ARG A 155 6.70 2.11 28.54
C ARG A 155 6.03 3.28 29.25
N ALA A 156 5.19 4.05 28.54
CA ALA A 156 4.45 5.15 29.13
C ALA A 156 3.44 4.66 30.19
N LEU A 157 2.66 3.61 29.87
CA LEU A 157 1.72 3.00 30.82
C LEU A 157 2.43 2.47 32.06
N VAL A 158 3.57 1.77 31.89
CA VAL A 158 4.39 1.29 33.00
C VAL A 158 4.91 2.42 33.87
N ALA A 159 5.47 3.47 33.25
CA ALA A 159 5.97 4.64 33.98
C ALA A 159 4.85 5.39 34.73
N ASN A 160 3.62 5.31 34.23
CA ASN A 160 2.43 5.91 34.83
C ASN A 160 1.70 4.96 35.81
N GLY A 161 2.23 3.76 36.08
CA GLY A 161 1.61 2.79 37.00
C GLY A 161 0.31 2.14 36.49
N VAL A 162 -0.01 2.27 35.20
CA VAL A 162 -1.26 1.77 34.61
C VAL A 162 -1.09 0.31 34.17
N PRO A 163 -1.94 -0.62 34.64
CA PRO A 163 -1.87 -2.01 34.20
C PRO A 163 -2.25 -2.14 32.72
N TYR A 164 -1.55 -3.03 32.03
CA TYR A 164 -1.85 -3.37 30.63
C TYR A 164 -1.64 -4.87 30.36
N ARG A 165 -2.20 -5.35 29.25
CA ARG A 165 -1.87 -6.66 28.67
C ARG A 165 -1.45 -6.51 27.22
N LEU A 166 -0.57 -7.41 26.79
CA LEU A 166 -0.29 -7.54 25.37
C LEU A 166 -1.43 -8.32 24.71
N PHE A 167 -1.70 -8.05 23.44
CA PHE A 167 -2.58 -8.91 22.65
C PHE A 167 -2.01 -9.12 21.24
N ARG A 168 -2.43 -10.21 20.62
CA ARG A 168 -2.15 -10.53 19.23
C ARG A 168 -3.38 -11.08 18.54
N LEU A 169 -3.42 -10.94 17.22
CA LEU A 169 -4.35 -11.67 16.36
C LEU A 169 -3.58 -12.78 15.64
N THR A 170 -4.09 -14.00 15.72
CA THR A 170 -3.55 -15.17 15.03
C THR A 170 -4.48 -15.61 13.91
N ASP A 171 -3.93 -15.83 12.72
CA ASP A 171 -4.70 -16.38 11.59
C ASP A 171 -5.04 -17.85 11.87
N GLY A 172 -6.30 -18.23 11.67
CA GLY A 172 -6.79 -19.61 11.71
C GLY A 172 -7.10 -20.13 10.32
N ASP A 173 -7.34 -21.45 10.22
CA ASP A 173 -7.44 -22.18 8.95
C ASP A 173 -8.54 -21.63 8.01
N ASP A 174 -9.66 -21.16 8.57
CA ASP A 174 -10.79 -20.60 7.81
C ASP A 174 -10.65 -19.11 7.47
N HIS A 175 -9.42 -18.57 7.43
CA HIS A 175 -9.16 -17.12 7.33
C HIS A 175 -9.84 -16.29 8.44
N THR A 176 -10.18 -16.93 9.55
CA THR A 176 -10.62 -16.25 10.76
C THR A 176 -9.40 -15.79 11.53
N ARG A 177 -9.50 -14.65 12.21
CA ARG A 177 -8.44 -14.20 13.13
C ARG A 177 -8.95 -14.35 14.54
N THR A 178 -8.22 -15.02 15.41
CA THR A 178 -8.55 -15.16 16.83
C THR A 178 -7.74 -14.18 17.67
N VAL A 179 -8.36 -13.62 18.72
CA VAL A 179 -7.69 -12.71 19.65
C VAL A 179 -7.07 -13.53 20.79
N GLN A 180 -5.78 -13.34 21.02
CA GLN A 180 -5.06 -13.90 22.16
C GLN A 180 -4.48 -12.79 23.03
N VAL A 181 -4.57 -12.95 24.33
CA VAL A 181 -4.07 -12.02 25.35
C VAL A 181 -2.83 -12.63 25.98
N GLY A 182 -1.75 -11.85 26.05
CA GLY A 182 -0.52 -12.22 26.71
C GLY A 182 -0.65 -12.03 28.22
N ILE A 183 -0.64 -13.14 28.96
CA ILE A 183 -0.74 -13.18 30.41
C ILE A 183 0.58 -13.70 30.94
N ARG A 184 1.18 -12.98 31.90
CA ARG A 184 2.42 -13.45 32.53
C ARG A 184 2.10 -14.59 33.49
N ASP A 185 2.83 -15.70 33.38
CA ASP A 185 2.76 -16.80 34.32
C ASP A 185 3.57 -16.50 35.60
N GLY A 186 3.67 -17.48 36.51
CA GLY A 186 4.44 -17.34 37.75
C GLY A 186 5.95 -17.17 37.55
N ALA A 187 6.48 -17.55 36.38
CA ALA A 187 7.87 -17.31 36.00
C ALA A 187 8.07 -15.94 35.34
N GLY A 188 6.98 -15.20 35.08
CA GLY A 188 7.00 -13.91 34.41
C GLY A 188 6.98 -14.01 32.89
N GLU A 189 6.91 -15.21 32.32
CA GLU A 189 6.88 -15.45 30.88
C GLU A 189 5.48 -15.20 30.31
N VAL A 190 5.42 -14.66 29.09
CA VAL A 190 4.14 -14.31 28.46
C VAL A 190 3.50 -15.54 27.82
N VAL A 191 2.47 -16.07 28.47
CA VAL A 191 1.61 -17.13 27.95
C VAL A 191 0.47 -16.51 27.15
N TRP A 192 0.34 -16.90 25.88
CA TRP A 192 -0.72 -16.43 25.01
C TRP A 192 -2.00 -17.23 25.23
N THR A 193 -3.00 -16.60 25.84
CA THR A 193 -4.28 -17.21 26.21
C THR A 193 -5.38 -16.71 25.26
N PRO A 194 -6.23 -17.59 24.69
CA PRO A 194 -7.39 -17.16 23.91
C PRO A 194 -8.30 -16.20 24.69
N LEU A 195 -8.87 -15.20 24.03
CA LEU A 195 -9.76 -14.23 24.70
C LEU A 195 -10.94 -14.91 25.41
N GLY A 196 -11.47 -16.00 24.85
CA GLY A 196 -12.56 -16.77 25.47
C GLY A 196 -12.18 -17.46 26.78
N GLU A 197 -10.90 -17.67 27.05
CA GLU A 197 -10.37 -18.21 28.31
C GLU A 197 -9.96 -17.10 29.30
N CYS A 198 -10.18 -15.83 28.93
CA CYS A 198 -9.86 -14.69 29.78
C CYS A 198 -11.11 -14.20 30.53
N VAL A 199 -10.90 -13.66 31.73
CA VAL A 199 -11.93 -12.95 32.50
C VAL A 199 -11.43 -11.54 32.79
N LEU A 200 -12.33 -10.56 32.67
CA LEU A 200 -12.07 -9.20 33.13
C LEU A 200 -12.19 -9.18 34.65
N GLN A 201 -11.08 -8.96 35.35
CA GLN A 201 -11.04 -8.89 36.81
C GLN A 201 -10.42 -7.56 37.23
N ALA A 202 -11.21 -6.74 37.93
CA ALA A 202 -10.86 -5.35 38.22
C ALA A 202 -10.47 -4.61 36.93
N ASP A 203 -9.25 -4.07 36.87
CA ASP A 203 -8.76 -3.23 35.77
C ASP A 203 -7.89 -3.99 34.76
N THR A 204 -7.93 -5.33 34.74
CA THR A 204 -7.10 -6.13 33.83
C THR A 204 -7.75 -7.46 33.43
N LEU A 205 -7.25 -8.04 32.33
CA LEU A 205 -7.58 -9.41 31.93
C LEU A 205 -6.66 -10.41 32.64
N VAL A 206 -7.26 -11.50 33.11
CA VAL A 206 -6.60 -12.65 33.72
C VAL A 206 -7.14 -13.95 33.10
N LYS A 207 -6.41 -15.06 33.27
CA LYS A 207 -6.87 -16.37 32.81
C LYS A 207 -7.99 -16.84 33.73
N ALA A 208 -9.08 -17.33 33.16
CA ALA A 208 -10.17 -17.94 33.92
C ALA A 208 -9.59 -19.09 34.77
N ARG A 209 -9.87 -19.11 36.08
CA ARG A 209 -9.55 -20.27 36.91
C ARG A 209 -10.42 -21.42 36.42
N THR A 210 -9.80 -22.55 36.11
CA THR A 210 -10.43 -23.75 35.52
C THR A 210 -11.44 -24.45 36.47
N GLU A 211 -11.71 -23.90 37.66
CA GLU A 211 -12.61 -24.49 38.67
C GLU A 211 -14.09 -24.07 38.56
N ALA A 212 -14.48 -23.23 37.60
CA ALA A 212 -15.89 -23.03 37.30
C ALA A 212 -16.24 -23.74 35.99
N ALA A 213 -17.13 -24.74 36.10
CA ALA A 213 -17.59 -25.61 35.03
C ALA A 213 -17.84 -24.86 33.69
N PRO A 214 -17.61 -25.52 32.53
CA PRO A 214 -17.88 -24.92 31.25
C PRO A 214 -19.36 -24.59 31.15
N VAL A 215 -19.68 -23.29 31.04
CA VAL A 215 -20.99 -22.88 30.55
C VAL A 215 -21.15 -23.52 29.17
N PRO A 216 -22.16 -24.38 28.96
CA PRO A 216 -22.30 -25.08 27.70
C PRO A 216 -22.39 -24.06 26.58
N VAL A 217 -21.63 -24.30 25.51
CA VAL A 217 -21.73 -23.59 24.24
C VAL A 217 -23.21 -23.53 23.86
N GLN A 218 -23.84 -22.38 24.06
CA GLN A 218 -25.23 -22.21 23.66
C GLN A 218 -25.28 -22.43 22.14
N ARG A 219 -26.02 -23.45 21.74
CA ARG A 219 -26.29 -23.75 20.34
C ARG A 219 -26.84 -22.48 19.69
N ARG A 220 -26.19 -22.11 18.59
CA ARG A 220 -26.60 -21.06 17.65
C ARG A 220 -28.13 -21.09 17.46
N PRO A 221 -28.87 -20.04 17.87
CA PRO A 221 -30.28 -19.95 17.49
C PRO A 221 -30.35 -19.82 15.97
N GLU A 222 -31.25 -20.59 15.37
CA GLU A 222 -31.54 -20.52 13.94
C GLU A 222 -31.90 -19.08 13.53
N PRO A 223 -31.61 -18.68 12.28
CA PRO A 223 -31.87 -17.33 11.84
C PRO A 223 -33.38 -17.07 11.88
N ARG A 224 -33.82 -16.33 12.90
CA ARG A 224 -35.14 -15.71 12.92
C ARG A 224 -35.15 -14.70 11.78
N GLU A 225 -36.12 -14.84 10.89
CA GLU A 225 -36.34 -14.02 9.71
C GLU A 225 -36.25 -12.53 10.06
N VAL A 226 -35.09 -11.93 9.75
CA VAL A 226 -34.84 -10.51 9.98
C VAL A 226 -35.69 -9.76 8.97
N ALA A 227 -36.47 -8.80 9.46
CA ALA A 227 -37.21 -7.85 8.62
C ALA A 227 -36.35 -7.42 7.44
N ALA A 228 -36.92 -7.46 6.24
CA ALA A 228 -36.22 -7.14 5.01
C ALA A 228 -35.40 -5.86 5.19
N PRO A 229 -34.12 -5.84 4.77
CA PRO A 229 -33.27 -4.67 4.95
C PRO A 229 -33.96 -3.46 4.32
N ALA A 230 -34.07 -2.36 5.08
CA ALA A 230 -34.66 -1.11 4.62
C ALA A 230 -34.11 -0.72 3.25
N ASP A 231 -34.96 -0.18 2.37
CA ASP A 231 -34.58 0.16 1.00
C ASP A 231 -33.34 1.08 1.04
N PRO A 232 -32.28 0.80 0.28
CA PRO A 232 -31.09 1.66 0.20
C PRO A 232 -31.40 3.14 -0.10
N LEU A 233 -32.53 3.44 -0.75
CA LEU A 233 -33.00 4.81 -0.94
C LEU A 233 -33.55 5.41 0.37
N GLU A 234 -34.38 4.69 1.12
CA GLU A 234 -34.90 5.14 2.42
C GLU A 234 -33.77 5.47 3.40
N GLN A 235 -32.72 4.65 3.42
CA GLN A 235 -31.53 4.91 4.24
C GLN A 235 -30.82 6.20 3.82
N ALA A 236 -30.67 6.42 2.51
CA ALA A 236 -30.04 7.64 1.98
C ALA A 236 -30.88 8.90 2.25
N LEU A 237 -32.21 8.79 2.17
CA LEU A 237 -33.15 9.86 2.50
C LEU A 237 -33.11 10.20 3.99
N SER A 238 -33.11 9.19 4.86
CA SER A 238 -32.96 9.37 6.32
C SER A 238 -31.64 10.06 6.66
N GLY A 239 -30.54 9.68 5.99
CA GLY A 239 -29.23 10.32 6.17
C GLY A 239 -29.22 11.78 5.72
N LEU A 240 -29.83 12.10 4.57
CA LEU A 240 -29.93 13.48 4.10
C LEU A 240 -30.79 14.34 5.03
N ARG A 241 -31.93 13.82 5.50
CA ARG A 241 -32.80 14.49 6.49
C ARG A 241 -32.03 14.82 7.77
N HIS A 242 -31.35 13.83 8.34
CA HIS A 242 -30.58 14.03 9.56
C HIS A 242 -29.50 15.11 9.43
N VAL A 243 -28.78 15.14 8.30
CA VAL A 243 -27.72 16.13 8.05
C VAL A 243 -28.30 17.54 7.80
N LEU A 244 -29.49 17.64 7.19
CA LEU A 244 -30.20 18.91 7.04
C LEU A 244 -30.71 19.43 8.39
N ASP A 245 -31.30 18.56 9.21
CA ASP A 245 -31.79 18.90 10.56
C ASP A 245 -30.64 19.36 11.47
N ALA A 246 -29.47 18.72 11.34
CA ALA A 246 -28.25 19.07 12.07
C ALA A 246 -27.51 20.31 11.49
N GLN A 247 -27.99 20.89 10.38
CA GLN A 247 -27.35 22.01 9.67
C GLN A 247 -25.87 21.77 9.29
N ASP A 248 -25.47 20.51 9.06
CA ASP A 248 -24.09 20.14 8.72
C ASP A 248 -23.82 20.30 7.21
N LEU A 249 -23.58 21.55 6.81
CA LEU A 249 -23.36 21.95 5.41
C LEU A 249 -22.20 21.20 4.74
N ALA A 250 -21.20 20.74 5.50
CA ALA A 250 -20.07 19.99 4.95
C ALA A 250 -20.52 18.63 4.38
N ASN A 251 -21.54 18.02 5.00
CA ASN A 251 -22.04 16.70 4.63
C ASN A 251 -23.29 16.75 3.74
N VAL A 252 -24.07 17.86 3.73
CA VAL A 252 -25.27 18.03 2.88
C VAL A 252 -24.98 17.68 1.42
N ARG A 253 -23.88 18.21 0.85
CA ARG A 253 -23.51 17.98 -0.56
C ARG A 253 -23.20 16.51 -0.85
N SER A 254 -22.57 15.81 0.10
CA SER A 254 -22.22 14.39 -0.04
C SER A 254 -23.49 13.52 -0.02
N MET A 255 -24.38 13.76 0.95
CA MET A 255 -25.63 13.00 1.10
C MET A 255 -26.61 13.28 -0.05
N ALA A 256 -26.73 14.53 -0.50
CA ALA A 256 -27.51 14.86 -1.70
C ALA A 256 -27.00 14.12 -2.94
N GLY A 257 -25.68 14.00 -3.10
CA GLY A 257 -25.07 13.18 -4.15
C GLY A 257 -25.42 11.69 -4.06
N GLN A 258 -25.49 11.14 -2.84
CA GLN A 258 -25.91 9.75 -2.61
C GLN A 258 -27.38 9.53 -2.98
N VAL A 259 -28.29 10.42 -2.55
CA VAL A 259 -29.71 10.35 -2.92
C VAL A 259 -29.90 10.42 -4.44
N GLN A 260 -29.24 11.37 -5.12
CA GLN A 260 -29.28 11.47 -6.60
C GLN A 260 -28.73 10.22 -7.30
N MET A 261 -27.70 9.59 -6.74
CA MET A 261 -27.18 8.32 -7.26
C MET A 261 -28.19 7.18 -7.08
N ARG A 262 -28.81 7.06 -5.91
CA ARG A 262 -29.81 6.01 -5.61
C ARG A 262 -31.07 6.16 -6.45
N LEU A 263 -31.57 7.39 -6.62
CA LEU A 263 -32.68 7.69 -7.53
C LEU A 263 -32.41 7.22 -8.96
N ARG A 264 -31.18 7.44 -9.48
CA ARG A 264 -30.79 6.96 -10.82
C ARG A 264 -30.75 5.44 -10.91
N GLN A 265 -30.31 4.75 -9.86
CA GLN A 265 -30.27 3.29 -9.81
C GLN A 265 -31.67 2.68 -9.74
N ALA A 266 -32.58 3.30 -8.99
CA ALA A 266 -33.92 2.78 -8.77
C ALA A 266 -34.92 3.15 -9.87
N ARG A 267 -34.57 4.09 -10.78
CA ARG A 267 -35.38 4.42 -11.98
C ARG A 267 -35.72 3.19 -12.85
N ASN A 268 -34.89 2.16 -12.82
CA ASN A 268 -35.09 0.92 -13.58
C ASN A 268 -35.86 -0.18 -12.82
N ARG A 269 -36.16 0.03 -11.53
CA ARG A 269 -36.74 -1.00 -10.64
C ARG A 269 -38.19 -0.73 -10.21
N GLY A 270 -38.76 0.42 -10.62
CA GLY A 270 -40.06 0.88 -10.15
C GLY A 270 -39.95 1.41 -8.72
N LEU A 271 -39.93 2.74 -8.57
CA LEU A 271 -39.87 3.39 -7.26
C LEU A 271 -41.28 3.65 -6.74
N ALA A 272 -41.47 3.48 -5.43
CA ALA A 272 -42.69 3.93 -4.79
C ALA A 272 -42.82 5.46 -4.96
N PRO A 273 -43.99 5.99 -5.39
CA PRO A 273 -44.16 7.42 -5.69
C PRO A 273 -43.79 8.34 -4.51
N HIS A 274 -44.10 7.94 -3.28
CA HIS A 274 -43.82 8.73 -2.09
C HIS A 274 -42.32 8.96 -1.86
N LEU A 275 -41.46 7.96 -2.13
CA LEU A 275 -40.01 8.11 -1.98
C LEU A 275 -39.42 9.08 -3.02
N LEU A 276 -40.02 9.14 -4.22
CA LEU A 276 -39.62 10.09 -5.25
C LEU A 276 -39.93 11.53 -4.83
N ASP A 277 -41.12 11.76 -4.26
CA ASP A 277 -41.54 13.09 -3.82
C ASP A 277 -40.76 13.54 -2.58
N GLU A 278 -40.49 12.63 -1.65
CA GLU A 278 -39.61 12.88 -0.50
C GLU A 278 -38.18 13.22 -0.94
N ALA A 279 -37.62 12.45 -1.89
CA ALA A 279 -36.29 12.72 -2.41
C ALA A 279 -36.17 14.06 -3.13
N ARG A 280 -37.19 14.46 -3.89
CA ARG A 280 -37.24 15.78 -4.53
C ARG A 280 -37.26 16.90 -3.50
N THR A 281 -38.09 16.77 -2.47
CA THR A 281 -38.21 17.75 -1.38
C THR A 281 -36.88 17.93 -0.66
N LEU A 282 -36.23 16.83 -0.24
CA LEU A 282 -34.96 16.89 0.47
C LEU A 282 -33.81 17.40 -0.42
N LEU A 283 -33.79 17.07 -1.71
CA LEU A 283 -32.78 17.59 -2.65
C LEU A 283 -32.95 19.09 -2.92
N GLN A 284 -34.18 19.59 -2.94
CA GLN A 284 -34.44 21.03 -3.04
C GLN A 284 -33.94 21.75 -1.79
N GLN A 285 -34.30 21.26 -0.59
CA GLN A 285 -33.79 21.80 0.68
C GLN A 285 -32.26 21.80 0.76
N ALA A 286 -31.63 20.73 0.29
CA ALA A 286 -30.17 20.64 0.21
C ALA A 286 -29.56 21.64 -0.77
N SER A 287 -30.25 21.95 -1.88
CA SER A 287 -29.82 22.98 -2.82
C SER A 287 -29.91 24.37 -2.20
N ASP A 288 -31.01 24.66 -1.49
CA ASP A 288 -31.25 25.96 -0.86
C ASP A 288 -30.30 26.21 0.32
N ALA A 289 -29.89 25.16 1.03
CA ALA A 289 -28.93 25.24 2.13
C ALA A 289 -27.47 25.48 1.66
N LEU A 290 -27.13 25.16 0.41
CA LEU A 290 -25.77 25.29 -0.11
C LEU A 290 -25.55 26.66 -0.76
N PRO A 291 -24.45 27.38 -0.43
CA PRO A 291 -24.19 28.67 -1.05
C PRO A 291 -23.96 28.52 -2.56
N SER A 292 -24.65 29.36 -3.34
CA SER A 292 -24.51 29.48 -4.79
C SER A 292 -23.04 29.69 -5.15
N ARG A 293 -22.46 28.74 -5.88
CA ARG A 293 -21.04 28.80 -6.26
C ARG A 293 -20.86 29.82 -7.39
N GLU A 294 -20.33 30.99 -7.07
CA GLU A 294 -19.86 31.93 -8.10
C GLU A 294 -18.77 31.26 -8.95
N VAL A 295 -19.06 31.07 -10.23
CA VAL A 295 -18.14 30.48 -11.18
C VAL A 295 -17.13 31.55 -11.60
N VAL A 296 -16.02 31.64 -10.87
CA VAL A 296 -14.89 32.50 -11.25
C VAL A 296 -14.16 31.87 -12.45
N ALA A 297 -14.40 32.42 -13.64
CA ALA A 297 -13.71 32.05 -14.87
C ALA A 297 -12.23 32.48 -14.81
N ARG A 298 -11.29 31.51 -14.81
CA ARG A 298 -9.85 31.78 -14.94
C ARG A 298 -9.33 31.44 -16.34
N PRO A 299 -8.58 32.33 -17.01
CA PRO A 299 -8.02 32.09 -18.34
C PRO A 299 -6.78 31.18 -18.28
N ARG A 300 -6.67 30.26 -19.27
CA ARG A 300 -5.56 29.29 -19.43
C ARG A 300 -4.34 29.95 -20.11
N ARG A 301 -3.13 29.75 -19.57
CA ARG A 301 -1.85 30.03 -20.25
C ARG A 301 -1.18 28.71 -20.71
N ALA A 302 -0.60 28.73 -21.90
CA ALA A 302 0.09 27.59 -22.53
C ALA A 302 1.60 27.55 -22.16
N PRO A 303 2.23 26.37 -22.00
CA PRO A 303 3.65 26.26 -21.71
C PRO A 303 4.50 26.12 -22.98
N VAL A 304 5.64 26.82 -23.00
CA VAL A 304 6.72 26.77 -23.99
C VAL A 304 7.70 25.65 -23.63
N VAL A 305 8.15 24.85 -24.61
CA VAL A 305 9.09 23.73 -24.46
C VAL A 305 10.41 24.07 -25.17
N PRO A 306 11.60 23.89 -24.56
CA PRO A 306 12.87 24.11 -25.23
C PRO A 306 13.42 22.82 -25.89
N GLU A 307 14.11 23.00 -27.02
CA GLU A 307 14.75 21.97 -27.84
C GLU A 307 15.97 21.31 -27.17
N ARG A 308 16.16 19.99 -27.39
CA ARG A 308 17.35 19.25 -26.99
C ARG A 308 18.21 18.86 -28.21
N ARG A 309 19.50 19.21 -28.12
CA ARG A 309 20.59 18.84 -29.02
C ARG A 309 20.85 17.33 -29.04
N ARG A 310 21.09 16.79 -30.23
CA ARG A 310 21.65 15.46 -30.50
C ARG A 310 23.17 15.47 -30.28
N GLY A 311 23.66 14.45 -29.59
CA GLY A 311 25.09 14.14 -29.51
C GLY A 311 25.28 12.66 -29.83
N ASP A 312 25.90 12.40 -30.98
CA ASP A 312 26.39 11.10 -31.41
C ASP A 312 27.69 10.76 -30.70
N GLY A 313 27.91 9.47 -30.40
CA GLY A 313 29.22 8.97 -30.04
C GLY A 313 29.24 7.64 -29.28
N ARG A 314 29.60 6.57 -30.01
CA ARG A 314 30.15 5.28 -29.52
C ARG A 314 29.20 4.30 -28.81
N ARG A 315 28.60 3.39 -29.58
CA ARG A 315 28.22 2.03 -29.13
C ARG A 315 28.67 0.98 -30.16
N THR A 316 29.96 0.62 -30.10
CA THR A 316 30.46 -0.67 -30.60
C THR A 316 30.48 -1.64 -29.42
N LEU A 317 29.33 -2.25 -29.11
CA LEU A 317 29.25 -3.38 -28.19
C LEU A 317 28.43 -4.50 -28.83
N LEU A 318 29.17 -5.52 -29.25
CA LEU A 318 28.84 -6.91 -29.57
C LEU A 318 27.41 -7.21 -30.09
N PRO A 319 27.24 -7.66 -31.34
CA PRO A 319 25.94 -7.95 -31.98
C PRO A 319 25.00 -8.88 -31.19
N TYR A 320 25.50 -9.61 -30.19
CA TYR A 320 24.81 -10.71 -29.52
C TYR A 320 24.37 -10.43 -28.07
N GLN A 321 24.55 -9.21 -27.55
CA GLN A 321 24.11 -8.89 -26.18
C GLN A 321 22.60 -9.07 -25.96
N HIS A 322 21.80 -8.85 -27.00
CA HIS A 322 20.34 -9.02 -26.91
C HIS A 322 19.96 -10.49 -26.69
N VAL A 323 20.64 -11.42 -27.37
CA VAL A 323 20.41 -12.87 -27.23
C VAL A 323 20.76 -13.36 -25.83
N ARG A 324 21.90 -12.89 -25.28
CA ARG A 324 22.30 -13.18 -23.89
C ARG A 324 21.25 -12.73 -22.89
N ARG A 325 20.74 -11.50 -23.03
CA ARG A 325 19.70 -10.99 -22.13
C ARG A 325 18.37 -11.73 -22.23
N GLU A 326 17.96 -12.13 -23.44
CA GLU A 326 16.78 -12.96 -23.61
C GLU A 326 16.97 -14.32 -22.93
N ALA A 327 18.14 -14.96 -23.08
CA ALA A 327 18.46 -16.21 -22.42
C ALA A 327 18.40 -16.07 -20.88
N ASP A 328 19.10 -15.08 -20.31
CA ASP A 328 19.12 -14.85 -18.85
C ASP A 328 17.71 -14.58 -18.30
N LYS A 329 16.87 -13.82 -19.04
CA LYS A 329 15.46 -13.56 -18.67
C LYS A 329 14.67 -14.87 -18.56
N TYR A 330 14.75 -15.75 -19.55
CA TYR A 330 13.98 -17.00 -19.53
C TYR A 330 14.56 -18.03 -18.56
N LEU A 331 15.87 -18.04 -18.34
CA LEU A 331 16.52 -18.89 -17.33
C LEU A 331 16.07 -18.52 -15.91
N GLY A 332 16.07 -17.24 -15.56
CA GLY A 332 15.56 -16.79 -14.25
C GLY A 332 14.09 -17.15 -14.03
N LYS A 333 13.26 -17.02 -15.08
CA LYS A 333 11.84 -17.41 -15.03
C LYS A 333 11.63 -18.92 -14.92
N LEU A 334 12.47 -19.73 -15.57
CA LEU A 334 12.41 -21.19 -15.51
C LEU A 334 12.74 -21.68 -14.09
N GLN A 335 13.83 -21.18 -13.50
CA GLN A 335 14.24 -21.53 -12.15
C GLN A 335 13.16 -21.16 -11.12
N TRP A 336 12.65 -19.93 -11.19
CA TRP A 336 11.54 -19.49 -10.34
C TRP A 336 10.30 -20.37 -10.46
N ALA A 337 9.93 -20.78 -11.69
CA ALA A 337 8.78 -21.65 -11.91
C ALA A 337 9.00 -23.06 -11.33
N ALA A 338 10.22 -23.58 -11.41
CA ALA A 338 10.59 -24.88 -10.84
C ALA A 338 10.51 -24.87 -9.30
N GLU A 339 11.10 -23.87 -8.64
CA GLU A 339 11.08 -23.71 -7.17
C GLU A 339 9.66 -23.59 -6.61
N ARG A 340 8.73 -23.04 -7.39
CA ARG A 340 7.32 -22.80 -7.00
C ARG A 340 6.36 -23.92 -7.42
N GLY A 341 6.84 -24.95 -8.11
CA GLY A 341 5.99 -26.05 -8.60
C GLY A 341 5.00 -25.66 -9.71
N LEU A 342 5.34 -24.69 -10.57
CA LEU A 342 4.43 -24.07 -11.53
C LEU A 342 4.53 -24.65 -12.95
N ASP A 343 3.97 -25.84 -13.17
CA ASP A 343 4.09 -26.65 -14.40
C ASP A 343 3.96 -25.89 -15.74
N ARG A 344 2.84 -25.21 -16.03
CA ARG A 344 2.68 -24.48 -17.32
C ARG A 344 3.73 -23.39 -17.56
N ALA A 345 4.04 -22.58 -16.55
CA ALA A 345 5.04 -21.51 -16.66
C ALA A 345 6.44 -22.08 -16.84
N TYR A 346 6.71 -23.19 -16.16
CA TYR A 346 7.91 -23.96 -16.37
C TYR A 346 8.02 -24.42 -17.84
N ASN A 347 6.96 -25.06 -18.38
CA ASN A 347 6.92 -25.52 -19.77
C ASN A 347 7.02 -24.39 -20.81
N ASP A 348 6.36 -23.25 -20.58
CA ASP A 348 6.40 -22.10 -21.50
C ASP A 348 7.79 -21.44 -21.55
N ASN A 349 8.45 -21.25 -20.40
CA ASN A 349 9.81 -20.70 -20.37
C ASN A 349 10.83 -21.70 -20.94
N ARG A 350 10.61 -23.00 -20.68
CA ARG A 350 11.39 -24.08 -21.29
C ARG A 350 11.26 -24.07 -22.82
N ALA A 351 10.04 -23.90 -23.34
CA ALA A 351 9.79 -23.80 -24.78
C ALA A 351 10.41 -22.54 -25.40
N ALA A 352 10.39 -21.40 -24.71
CA ALA A 352 11.05 -20.17 -25.16
C ALA A 352 12.58 -20.34 -25.25
N LEU A 353 13.20 -21.02 -24.28
CA LEU A 353 14.62 -21.36 -24.30
C LEU A 353 14.97 -22.33 -25.44
N VAL A 354 14.13 -23.33 -25.71
CA VAL A 354 14.28 -24.20 -26.88
C VAL A 354 14.14 -23.39 -28.18
N GLY A 355 13.23 -22.42 -28.22
CA GLY A 355 13.08 -21.49 -29.35
C GLY A 355 14.29 -20.58 -29.56
N LEU A 356 15.01 -20.22 -28.49
CA LEU A 356 16.29 -19.53 -28.61
C LEU A 356 17.35 -20.46 -29.21
N LEU A 357 17.44 -21.72 -28.77
CA LEU A 357 18.42 -22.69 -29.31
C LEU A 357 18.28 -22.93 -30.82
N THR A 358 17.09 -22.78 -31.39
CA THR A 358 16.85 -22.97 -32.83
C THR A 358 17.13 -21.72 -33.68
N ARG A 359 17.43 -20.57 -33.07
CA ARG A 359 17.75 -19.35 -33.82
C ARG A 359 19.18 -19.42 -34.40
N PRO A 360 19.37 -19.09 -35.69
CA PRO A 360 20.70 -19.00 -36.27
C PRO A 360 21.50 -17.84 -35.63
N GLY A 361 22.78 -18.07 -35.35
CA GLY A 361 23.68 -17.05 -34.83
C GLY A 361 23.64 -16.83 -33.32
N VAL A 362 23.02 -17.73 -32.54
CA VAL A 362 23.16 -17.70 -31.07
C VAL A 362 24.59 -18.06 -30.69
N PRO A 363 25.28 -17.26 -29.86
CA PRO A 363 26.63 -17.58 -29.41
C PRO A 363 26.70 -18.95 -28.74
N LYS A 364 27.82 -19.64 -28.95
CA LYS A 364 28.02 -21.00 -28.43
C LYS A 364 27.92 -21.05 -26.90
N ASP A 365 28.45 -20.06 -26.21
CA ASP A 365 28.37 -19.94 -24.75
C ASP A 365 26.92 -19.85 -24.23
N VAL A 366 26.06 -19.09 -24.91
CA VAL A 366 24.63 -18.98 -24.56
C VAL A 366 23.92 -20.29 -24.85
N THR A 367 24.25 -20.92 -25.97
CA THR A 367 23.72 -22.24 -26.35
C THR A 367 24.06 -23.28 -25.28
N ASP A 368 25.30 -23.28 -24.81
CA ASP A 368 25.80 -24.22 -23.80
C ASP A 368 25.15 -23.96 -22.43
N GLN A 369 25.00 -22.69 -22.03
CA GLN A 369 24.29 -22.28 -20.81
C GLN A 369 22.83 -22.73 -20.83
N ILE A 370 22.09 -22.46 -21.92
CA ILE A 370 20.69 -22.88 -22.06
C ILE A 370 20.60 -24.41 -22.02
N LYS A 371 21.46 -25.14 -22.73
CA LYS A 371 21.47 -26.61 -22.72
C LYS A 371 21.78 -27.18 -21.34
N GLN A 372 22.71 -26.57 -20.58
CA GLN A 372 23.03 -27.01 -19.22
C GLN A 372 21.82 -26.87 -18.31
N GLN A 373 21.13 -25.72 -18.37
CA GLN A 373 19.96 -25.45 -17.54
C GLN A 373 18.78 -26.35 -17.92
N LEU A 374 18.52 -26.58 -19.21
CA LEU A 374 17.47 -27.50 -19.68
C LEU A 374 17.72 -28.98 -19.30
N ARG A 375 18.94 -29.36 -18.88
CA ARG A 375 19.21 -30.70 -18.29
C ARG A 375 18.86 -30.76 -16.81
N GLN A 376 19.11 -29.68 -16.07
CA GLN A 376 18.71 -29.57 -14.66
C GLN A 376 17.19 -29.48 -14.51
N PHE A 377 16.53 -28.99 -15.55
CA PHE A 377 15.09 -28.80 -15.65
C PHE A 377 14.50 -29.72 -16.76
N PRO A 378 14.29 -31.03 -16.47
CA PRO A 378 13.74 -31.98 -17.42
C PRO A 378 12.29 -31.66 -17.78
N LYS A 379 11.87 -31.98 -19.01
CA LYS A 379 10.52 -31.67 -19.51
C LYS A 379 9.42 -32.25 -18.60
N ASP A 380 9.70 -33.40 -18.01
CA ASP A 380 8.72 -34.21 -17.30
C ASP A 380 8.82 -34.00 -15.77
N GLN A 381 9.43 -32.90 -15.32
CA GLN A 381 9.62 -32.60 -13.89
C GLN A 381 8.30 -32.59 -13.08
N PHE A 382 7.18 -32.28 -13.75
CA PHE A 382 5.85 -32.19 -13.13
C PHE A 382 4.87 -33.25 -13.62
N ASP A 383 5.29 -34.15 -14.51
CA ASP A 383 4.44 -35.28 -14.89
C ASP A 383 4.40 -36.26 -13.71
N ARG A 384 3.27 -36.27 -13.00
CA ARG A 384 3.00 -37.31 -11.99
C ARG A 384 3.06 -38.67 -12.67
N PRO A 385 3.70 -39.69 -12.09
CA PRO A 385 3.61 -41.05 -12.61
C PRO A 385 2.14 -41.47 -12.59
N VAL A 386 1.57 -41.59 -13.79
CA VAL A 386 0.17 -42.00 -13.99
C VAL A 386 0.09 -43.48 -13.67
N SER A 387 -0.29 -43.82 -12.45
CA SER A 387 -0.85 -45.12 -12.13
C SER A 387 -2.36 -45.07 -12.36
N ALA A 388 -2.84 -45.91 -13.31
CA ALA A 388 -4.24 -46.32 -13.59
C ALA A 388 -4.94 -45.69 -14.83
N PRO A 389 -6.00 -46.32 -15.39
CA PRO A 389 -6.01 -46.99 -16.70
C PRO A 389 -6.86 -46.24 -17.76
N PRO A 390 -6.86 -46.67 -19.04
CA PRO A 390 -7.42 -45.90 -20.14
C PRO A 390 -8.94 -46.10 -20.29
N ASP A 391 -9.69 -45.01 -20.49
CA ASP A 391 -10.41 -44.74 -21.74
C ASP A 391 -11.52 -43.69 -21.57
N ARG A 392 -11.50 -42.66 -22.42
CA ARG A 392 -12.61 -42.24 -23.31
C ARG A 392 -12.31 -40.87 -23.94
N LYS A 393 -12.17 -40.86 -25.28
CA LYS A 393 -12.00 -39.66 -26.12
C LYS A 393 -13.30 -38.86 -26.23
N PRO A 394 -13.29 -37.51 -26.07
CA PRO A 394 -14.41 -36.67 -26.46
C PRO A 394 -14.31 -36.23 -27.92
N ARG A 395 -15.50 -36.11 -28.53
CA ARG A 395 -15.77 -35.92 -29.96
C ARG A 395 -15.76 -34.43 -30.32
N ARG A 396 -15.06 -34.05 -31.40
CA ARG A 396 -14.98 -32.68 -31.95
C ARG A 396 -16.31 -32.24 -32.58
N ALA A 397 -16.78 -31.04 -32.23
CA ALA A 397 -17.86 -30.34 -32.93
C ALA A 397 -17.30 -29.33 -33.94
N ALA A 398 -17.93 -29.26 -35.10
CA ALA A 398 -17.54 -28.47 -36.28
C ALA A 398 -17.87 -26.98 -36.13
N ALA A 399 -17.02 -26.13 -36.72
CA ALA A 399 -17.20 -24.68 -36.81
C ALA A 399 -17.89 -24.28 -38.13
N PRO A 400 -18.78 -23.28 -38.15
CA PRO A 400 -19.37 -22.79 -39.39
C PRO A 400 -18.51 -21.68 -40.01
N GLU A 401 -18.33 -21.80 -41.32
CA GLU A 401 -17.75 -20.80 -42.22
C GLU A 401 -18.77 -19.69 -42.52
N GLY A 402 -18.33 -18.43 -42.62
CA GLY A 402 -19.21 -17.33 -43.00
C GLY A 402 -18.61 -15.93 -43.01
N ARG A 403 -17.97 -15.60 -44.14
CA ARG A 403 -17.92 -14.31 -44.88
C ARG A 403 -17.58 -12.96 -44.20
N ASP A 404 -16.71 -12.25 -44.93
CA ASP A 404 -16.55 -10.80 -45.11
C ASP A 404 -16.41 -9.88 -43.88
N ARG A 405 -15.16 -9.73 -43.40
CA ARG A 405 -14.72 -8.58 -42.58
C ARG A 405 -13.34 -8.06 -43.00
N GLY A 406 -13.17 -7.82 -44.29
CA GLY A 406 -11.95 -7.27 -44.86
C GLY A 406 -11.85 -5.75 -44.71
N ARG A 407 -11.40 -5.24 -43.55
CA ARG A 407 -10.56 -4.02 -43.34
C ARG A 407 -10.65 -3.46 -41.91
N GLY A 408 -11.79 -3.61 -41.22
CA GLY A 408 -11.95 -3.12 -39.83
C GLY A 408 -11.22 -3.95 -38.77
N ALA A 409 -11.22 -5.28 -38.90
CA ALA A 409 -10.66 -6.21 -37.92
C ALA A 409 -9.13 -6.10 -37.75
N ASN A 410 -8.41 -5.69 -38.80
CA ASN A 410 -6.95 -5.52 -38.74
C ASN A 410 -6.53 -4.27 -37.94
N SER A 411 -7.35 -3.22 -37.92
CA SER A 411 -7.06 -2.01 -37.13
C SER A 411 -7.18 -2.27 -35.61
N GLY A 412 -8.20 -3.03 -35.20
CA GLY A 412 -8.39 -3.46 -33.82
C GLY A 412 -7.23 -4.34 -33.33
N ARG A 413 -6.92 -5.41 -34.08
CA ARG A 413 -5.79 -6.32 -33.75
C ARG A 413 -4.46 -5.59 -33.66
N ARG A 414 -4.19 -4.61 -34.53
CA ARG A 414 -2.97 -3.79 -34.47
C ARG A 414 -2.93 -2.94 -33.20
N THR A 415 -4.07 -2.36 -32.83
CA THR A 415 -4.21 -1.54 -31.61
C THR A 415 -4.00 -2.39 -30.35
N ASP A 416 -4.58 -3.59 -30.33
CA ASP A 416 -4.45 -4.51 -29.19
C ASP A 416 -3.02 -5.03 -29.04
N ARG A 417 -2.31 -5.29 -30.15
CA ARG A 417 -0.87 -5.62 -30.12
C ARG A 417 -0.01 -4.47 -29.58
N ILE A 418 -0.34 -3.22 -29.94
CA ILE A 418 0.37 -2.05 -29.41
C ILE A 418 0.12 -1.90 -27.90
N ARG A 419 -1.12 -2.14 -27.43
CA ARG A 419 -1.45 -2.13 -25.99
C ARG A 419 -0.71 -3.24 -25.23
N ALA A 420 -0.79 -4.48 -25.70
CA ALA A 420 -0.13 -5.62 -25.08
C ALA A 420 1.40 -5.42 -24.99
N ARG A 421 2.02 -4.89 -26.06
CA ARG A 421 3.46 -4.55 -26.04
C ARG A 421 3.77 -3.43 -25.06
N ALA A 422 2.91 -2.42 -24.95
CA ALA A 422 3.11 -1.32 -24.01
C ALA A 422 3.00 -1.79 -22.55
N ASP A 423 2.07 -2.69 -22.25
CA ASP A 423 1.91 -3.26 -20.91
C ASP A 423 3.13 -4.14 -20.53
N ASP A 424 3.61 -5.04 -21.42
CA ASP A 424 4.83 -5.84 -21.18
C ASP A 424 6.08 -4.96 -20.96
N LEU A 425 6.20 -3.84 -21.68
CA LEU A 425 7.28 -2.87 -21.46
C LEU A 425 7.14 -2.13 -20.13
N LEU A 426 5.93 -1.81 -19.68
CA LEU A 426 5.72 -1.18 -18.37
C LEU A 426 6.08 -2.13 -17.23
N ASP A 427 5.70 -3.40 -17.32
CA ASP A 427 6.04 -4.41 -16.32
C ASP A 427 7.56 -4.67 -16.29
N THR A 428 8.18 -4.78 -17.47
CA THR A 428 9.65 -4.91 -17.57
C THR A 428 10.37 -3.68 -16.98
N LEU A 429 9.84 -2.46 -17.19
CA LEU A 429 10.42 -1.23 -16.62
C LEU A 429 10.33 -1.24 -15.09
N GLN A 430 9.18 -1.65 -14.55
CA GLN A 430 8.93 -1.72 -13.10
C GLN A 430 9.82 -2.78 -12.44
N TRP A 431 9.95 -3.95 -13.04
CA TRP A 431 10.84 -5.01 -12.59
C TRP A 431 12.31 -4.58 -12.62
N ALA A 432 12.74 -3.93 -13.71
CA ALA A 432 14.11 -3.41 -13.84
C ALA A 432 14.41 -2.32 -12.79
N TYR A 433 13.42 -1.51 -12.44
CA TYR A 433 13.50 -0.53 -11.36
C TYR A 433 13.66 -1.19 -9.99
N GLN A 434 12.81 -2.16 -9.66
CA GLN A 434 12.85 -2.86 -8.37
C GLN A 434 14.13 -3.67 -8.19
N SER A 435 14.60 -4.31 -9.26
CA SER A 435 15.81 -5.14 -9.24
C SER A 435 17.11 -4.35 -9.45
N LYS A 436 17.04 -3.01 -9.50
CA LYS A 436 18.19 -2.11 -9.71
C LYS A 436 19.05 -2.47 -10.92
N MET A 437 18.42 -2.78 -12.07
CA MET A 437 19.13 -3.06 -13.33
C MET A 437 19.13 -1.84 -14.25
N PRO A 438 20.14 -0.97 -14.18
CA PRO A 438 20.12 0.34 -14.85
C PRO A 438 20.02 0.23 -16.36
N GLN A 439 20.72 -0.72 -16.98
CA GLN A 439 20.72 -0.86 -18.43
C GLN A 439 19.37 -1.35 -18.97
N THR A 440 18.77 -2.36 -18.34
CA THR A 440 17.43 -2.85 -18.71
C THR A 440 16.38 -1.76 -18.51
N TYR A 441 16.50 -0.99 -17.44
CA TYR A 441 15.62 0.14 -17.17
C TYR A 441 15.71 1.23 -18.25
N ASP A 442 16.93 1.69 -18.56
CA ASP A 442 17.17 2.74 -19.55
C ASP A 442 16.71 2.30 -20.96
N ASP A 443 17.02 1.05 -21.36
CA ASP A 443 16.63 0.50 -22.66
C ASP A 443 15.09 0.35 -22.78
N THR A 444 14.42 -0.08 -21.69
CA THR A 444 12.96 -0.23 -21.67
C THR A 444 12.26 1.14 -21.67
N ARG A 445 12.80 2.13 -20.93
CA ARG A 445 12.32 3.50 -20.91
C ARG A 445 12.41 4.16 -22.29
N ALA A 446 13.51 3.91 -23.01
CA ALA A 446 13.70 4.37 -24.38
C ALA A 446 12.66 3.75 -25.35
N GLN A 447 12.39 2.45 -25.25
CA GLN A 447 11.35 1.79 -26.06
C GLN A 447 9.95 2.36 -25.80
N LEU A 448 9.61 2.66 -24.55
CA LEU A 448 8.34 3.31 -24.21
C LEU A 448 8.25 4.74 -24.75
N THR A 449 9.35 5.47 -24.77
CA THR A 449 9.42 6.82 -25.36
C THR A 449 9.31 6.79 -26.88
N ASP A 450 9.89 5.79 -27.56
CA ASP A 450 9.67 5.56 -28.99
C ASP A 450 8.19 5.26 -29.27
N LEU A 451 7.58 4.37 -28.47
CA LEU A 451 6.17 4.01 -28.63
C LEU A 451 5.23 5.21 -28.42
N LEU A 452 5.60 6.17 -27.55
CA LEU A 452 4.91 7.45 -27.38
C LEU A 452 4.98 8.34 -28.64
N GLY A 453 6.10 8.31 -29.37
CA GLY A 453 6.34 9.10 -30.58
C GLY A 453 5.56 8.62 -31.80
N ARG A 454 5.22 7.32 -31.88
CA ARG A 454 4.52 6.74 -33.04
C ARG A 454 3.12 7.33 -33.23
N SER A 455 2.75 7.65 -34.47
CA SER A 455 1.41 8.15 -34.83
C SER A 455 0.30 7.11 -34.63
N SER A 456 0.64 5.83 -34.76
CA SER A 456 -0.31 4.71 -34.60
C SER A 456 -0.68 4.38 -33.15
N THR A 457 -0.03 5.00 -32.16
CA THR A 457 -0.29 4.73 -30.75
C THR A 457 -1.54 5.49 -30.30
N PRO A 458 -2.58 4.81 -29.76
CA PRO A 458 -3.80 5.45 -29.31
C PRO A 458 -3.52 6.56 -28.28
N ARG A 459 -4.27 7.67 -28.36
CA ARG A 459 -4.08 8.83 -27.48
C ARG A 459 -4.16 8.46 -26.00
N GLU A 460 -5.14 7.64 -25.62
CA GLU A 460 -5.31 7.13 -24.25
C GLU A 460 -4.07 6.38 -23.75
N LEU A 461 -3.48 5.53 -24.61
CA LEU A 461 -2.27 4.79 -24.27
C LEU A 461 -1.08 5.75 -24.13
N LYS A 462 -0.99 6.80 -24.96
CA LYS A 462 0.05 7.82 -24.80
C LYS A 462 -0.05 8.54 -23.45
N ASP A 463 -1.27 8.83 -23.00
CA ASP A 463 -1.48 9.51 -21.72
C ASP A 463 -1.14 8.58 -20.53
N LYS A 464 -1.51 7.29 -20.62
CA LYS A 464 -1.10 6.25 -19.64
C LYS A 464 0.43 6.15 -19.53
N LEU A 465 1.12 6.05 -20.67
CA LEU A 465 2.58 5.93 -20.72
C LEU A 465 3.28 7.17 -20.16
N ARG A 466 2.82 8.38 -20.49
CA ARG A 466 3.35 9.63 -19.91
C ARG A 466 3.17 9.69 -18.40
N ALA A 467 2.00 9.26 -17.89
CA ALA A 467 1.73 9.25 -16.46
C ALA A 467 2.66 8.30 -15.71
N HIS A 468 2.92 7.11 -16.26
CA HIS A 468 3.87 6.16 -15.67
C HIS A 468 5.33 6.67 -15.71
N LEU A 469 5.80 7.15 -16.86
CA LEU A 469 7.18 7.63 -17.00
C LEU A 469 7.51 8.83 -16.11
N ARG A 470 6.52 9.67 -15.76
CA ARG A 470 6.69 10.78 -14.81
C ARG A 470 6.91 10.34 -13.37
N ARG A 471 6.44 9.15 -12.97
CA ARG A 471 6.57 8.64 -11.60
C ARG A 471 7.91 7.98 -11.33
N LEU A 472 8.61 7.56 -12.39
CA LEU A 472 9.87 6.85 -12.31
C LEU A 472 11.03 7.76 -12.74
N PRO A 473 12.22 7.67 -12.11
CA PRO A 473 13.35 8.56 -12.40
C PRO A 473 13.82 8.45 -13.85
N ASP A 474 14.41 9.50 -14.41
CA ASP A 474 14.82 9.50 -15.83
C ASP A 474 15.89 8.45 -16.18
N SER A 475 16.74 8.09 -15.22
CA SER A 475 17.68 6.98 -15.31
C SER A 475 17.98 6.43 -13.91
N LEU A 476 18.33 5.15 -13.84
CA LEU A 476 18.85 4.50 -12.63
C LEU A 476 20.38 4.55 -12.54
N SER A 477 21.04 4.92 -13.63
CA SER A 477 22.48 5.12 -13.64
C SER A 477 22.79 6.39 -12.82
N ILE A 478 23.45 6.22 -11.66
CA ILE A 478 23.98 7.35 -10.88
C ILE A 478 24.89 8.13 -11.82
N ARG A 479 24.51 9.37 -12.17
CA ARG A 479 25.41 10.26 -12.91
C ARG A 479 26.68 10.39 -12.06
N PRO A 480 27.88 10.12 -12.60
CA PRO A 480 29.10 10.41 -11.87
C PRO A 480 29.05 11.89 -11.48
N VAL A 481 29.16 12.15 -10.18
CA VAL A 481 29.25 13.52 -9.65
C VAL A 481 30.41 14.18 -10.40
N PRO A 482 30.19 15.33 -11.08
CA PRO A 482 31.30 16.03 -11.71
C PRO A 482 32.35 16.28 -10.65
N ALA A 483 33.59 15.88 -10.92
CA ALA A 483 34.70 16.08 -9.99
C ALA A 483 34.67 17.53 -9.47
N PRO A 484 34.84 17.75 -8.16
CA PRO A 484 34.80 19.09 -7.60
C PRO A 484 35.73 19.97 -8.42
N ALA A 485 35.23 21.14 -8.83
CA ALA A 485 36.01 22.09 -9.58
C ALA A 485 37.34 22.31 -8.84
N PRO A 486 38.49 22.27 -9.55
CA PRO A 486 39.78 22.50 -8.91
C PRO A 486 39.70 23.83 -8.14
N PRO A 487 40.25 23.89 -6.93
CA PRO A 487 40.18 25.09 -6.10
C PRO A 487 40.69 26.29 -6.93
N PRO A 488 40.05 27.47 -6.80
CA PRO A 488 40.51 28.66 -7.50
C PRO A 488 42.00 28.85 -7.20
N LYS A 489 42.82 28.90 -8.25
CA LYS A 489 44.25 29.17 -8.12
C LYS A 489 44.39 30.46 -7.30
N LYS A 490 45.11 30.38 -6.17
CA LYS A 490 45.49 31.57 -5.40
C LYS A 490 46.05 32.61 -6.37
N PRO A 491 45.71 33.89 -6.24
CA PRO A 491 46.33 34.94 -7.04
C PRO A 491 47.84 34.81 -6.90
N GLN A 492 48.53 34.50 -8.00
CA GLN A 492 49.97 34.67 -8.03
C GLN A 492 50.23 36.16 -7.85
N GLU A 493 50.96 36.50 -6.80
CA GLU A 493 51.53 37.83 -6.61
C GLU A 493 52.34 38.17 -7.86
N SER A 494 51.84 39.12 -8.63
CA SER A 494 52.61 39.77 -9.68
C SER A 494 53.86 40.41 -9.04
N PRO A 495 55.04 40.27 -9.65
CA PRO A 495 56.25 40.90 -9.14
C PRO A 495 56.09 42.41 -9.13
N LYS A 496 56.43 43.03 -7.99
CA LYS A 496 56.52 44.48 -7.83
C LYS A 496 57.40 45.08 -8.95
N PRO A 497 56.93 46.08 -9.71
CA PRO A 497 57.81 46.94 -10.45
C PRO A 497 58.39 48.01 -9.52
N ASP A 498 59.63 48.34 -9.82
CA ASP A 498 60.53 49.18 -9.08
C ASP A 498 60.08 50.62 -8.85
N ARG A 499 60.64 51.17 -7.77
CA ARG A 499 60.66 52.57 -7.36
C ARG A 499 60.91 53.54 -8.53
N ARG A 500 60.19 54.67 -8.56
CA ARG A 500 60.79 56.02 -8.49
C ARG A 500 59.76 57.14 -8.41
N SER A 501 60.09 58.14 -7.57
CA SER A 501 59.71 59.57 -7.66
C SER A 501 58.26 59.92 -7.34
N ARG A 502 57.89 60.96 -6.58
CA ARG A 502 58.51 62.04 -5.77
C ARG A 502 57.33 62.77 -5.10
N ARG A 503 57.57 63.41 -3.94
CA ARG A 503 56.93 64.64 -3.39
C ARG A 503 55.39 64.68 -3.32
N GLY A 504 54.70 64.99 -2.22
CA GLY A 504 55.05 65.60 -0.93
C GLY A 504 53.75 66.06 -0.24
N GLY A 505 53.85 66.49 1.03
CA GLY A 505 52.81 67.21 1.79
C GLY A 505 51.90 66.30 2.64
N LYS A 506 52.20 66.11 3.93
CA LYS A 506 51.77 66.90 5.13
C LYS A 506 50.38 66.50 5.70
N PRO A 507 50.14 66.66 7.02
CA PRO A 507 49.56 65.61 7.85
C PRO A 507 48.24 65.97 8.58
N ALA A 508 47.46 64.92 8.94
CA ALA A 508 46.56 64.77 10.11
C ALA A 508 45.44 65.85 10.32
N PRO A 509 44.47 65.71 11.26
CA PRO A 509 44.24 64.66 12.26
C PRO A 509 42.78 64.17 12.46
N ARG A 510 42.68 62.94 12.96
CA ARG A 510 41.97 62.50 14.19
C ARG A 510 40.85 63.40 14.76
N ARG A 511 39.63 62.85 14.88
CA ARG A 511 38.56 63.03 15.92
C ARG A 511 37.26 62.46 15.31
N GLN A 512 36.28 61.89 16.00
CA GLN A 512 35.99 61.47 17.37
C GLN A 512 34.70 60.64 17.23
N ALA A 513 34.52 59.61 18.04
CA ALA A 513 33.21 58.95 18.22
C ALA A 513 32.18 59.95 18.80
N PRO A 514 30.87 59.69 18.63
CA PRO A 514 30.17 58.96 19.69
C PRO A 514 29.15 57.93 19.17
N GLY A 515 28.98 56.83 19.91
CA GLY A 515 27.73 56.04 19.89
C GLY A 515 26.73 56.60 20.92
N PRO A 516 25.74 55.83 21.38
CA PRO A 516 25.07 54.69 20.76
C PRO A 516 23.54 54.93 20.68
N SER A 517 22.83 54.19 19.82
CA SER A 517 21.40 53.93 20.06
C SER A 517 21.03 52.51 19.62
N HIS A 518 20.18 51.94 20.45
CA HIS A 518 19.77 50.55 20.53
C HIS A 518 19.01 50.07 19.28
N SER A 519 19.32 48.85 18.84
CA SER A 519 18.28 47.84 18.62
C SER A 519 18.88 46.43 18.65
N SER A 520 18.15 45.59 19.38
CA SER A 520 18.28 44.16 19.56
C SER A 520 18.00 43.38 18.27
N ASP A 521 18.82 42.35 17.99
CA ASP A 521 18.33 40.97 17.88
C ASP A 521 19.50 40.01 17.64
N ALA A 522 19.85 39.28 18.69
CA ALA A 522 20.86 38.24 18.68
C ALA A 522 20.23 36.91 18.23
N GLY A 523 20.70 36.38 17.11
CA GLY A 523 20.51 34.98 16.73
C GLY A 523 21.33 34.07 17.65
N ILE A 524 20.65 33.31 18.50
CA ILE A 524 21.21 32.20 19.26
C ILE A 524 21.03 30.94 18.40
N LEU A 525 22.13 30.27 18.05
CA LEU A 525 22.31 28.81 18.11
C LEU A 525 23.70 28.42 17.55
N ALA A 526 24.72 28.54 18.39
CA ALA A 526 25.91 27.71 18.34
C ALA A 526 26.42 27.50 19.77
N ASN A 527 26.81 26.26 20.08
CA ASN A 527 27.45 25.77 21.31
C ASN A 527 26.50 25.22 22.40
N ALA A 528 25.84 24.10 22.13
CA ALA A 528 25.45 23.18 23.20
C ALA A 528 26.72 22.53 23.78
N ARG A 529 27.15 22.98 24.96
CA ARG A 529 28.19 22.31 25.74
C ARG A 529 27.57 21.08 26.40
N ILE A 530 28.16 19.91 26.15
CA ILE A 530 27.85 18.67 26.89
C ILE A 530 28.15 18.95 28.37
N ASP A 531 27.17 18.74 29.23
CA ASP A 531 27.34 18.91 30.66
C ASP A 531 28.25 17.81 31.23
N GLU A 532 28.88 18.12 32.36
CA GLU A 532 29.89 17.27 33.00
C GLU A 532 29.34 15.90 33.42
N ARG A 533 28.04 15.79 33.70
CA ARG A 533 27.39 14.51 34.05
C ARG A 533 27.29 13.60 32.83
N SER A 534 26.91 14.17 31.68
CA SER A 534 26.87 13.47 30.39
C SER A 534 28.25 12.99 29.94
N ARG A 535 29.31 13.77 30.22
CA ARG A 535 30.70 13.37 29.94
C ARG A 535 31.14 12.17 30.81
N ARG A 536 30.85 12.22 32.12
CA ARG A 536 31.16 11.09 33.04
C ARG A 536 30.42 9.81 32.70
N LEU A 537 29.17 9.91 32.22
CA LEU A 537 28.39 8.73 31.83
C LEU A 537 28.97 8.04 30.58
N LEU A 538 29.50 8.84 29.64
CA LEU A 538 30.17 8.31 28.45
C LEU A 538 31.52 7.67 28.77
N GLU A 539 32.26 8.20 29.75
CA GLU A 539 33.49 7.57 30.25
C GLU A 539 33.18 6.25 30.96
N GLN A 540 32.14 6.19 31.81
CA GLN A 540 31.70 4.95 32.46
C GLN A 540 31.26 3.86 31.47
N LEU A 541 30.60 4.23 30.37
CA LEU A 541 30.22 3.29 29.31
C LEU A 541 31.42 2.80 28.48
N ARG A 542 32.50 3.57 28.43
CA ARG A 542 33.71 3.23 27.69
C ARG A 542 34.61 2.28 28.48
N ASP A 543 34.59 2.39 29.81
CA ASP A 543 35.38 1.58 30.74
C ASP A 543 34.65 0.30 31.19
N ALA A 544 33.38 0.11 30.79
CA ALA A 544 32.64 -1.10 31.10
C ALA A 544 33.28 -2.33 30.39
N PRO A 545 33.58 -3.41 31.12
CA PRO A 545 34.18 -4.61 30.54
C PRO A 545 33.26 -5.22 29.48
N GLN A 546 33.79 -5.42 28.28
CA GLN A 546 33.01 -6.05 27.22
C GLN A 546 32.67 -7.51 27.61
N PRO A 547 31.43 -7.96 27.35
CA PRO A 547 31.07 -9.34 27.59
C PRO A 547 31.94 -10.27 26.73
N PRO A 548 32.33 -11.45 27.26
CA PRO A 548 33.17 -12.39 26.52
C PRO A 548 32.47 -12.82 25.23
N THR A 549 33.19 -12.69 24.12
CA THR A 549 32.77 -13.17 22.80
C THR A 549 32.49 -14.68 22.88
N PRO A 550 31.32 -15.17 22.44
CA PRO A 550 31.04 -16.60 22.44
C PRO A 550 31.97 -17.33 21.46
N ASP A 551 32.49 -18.45 21.94
CA ASP A 551 33.48 -19.28 21.29
C ASP A 551 32.96 -19.82 19.96
N ARG A 552 33.76 -19.66 18.91
CA ARG A 552 33.39 -19.95 17.52
C ARG A 552 33.78 -21.39 17.22
N THR A 553 32.88 -22.34 17.49
CA THR A 553 33.06 -23.74 17.10
C THR A 553 33.22 -23.84 15.57
N GLN A 554 34.31 -24.49 15.16
CA GLN A 554 34.58 -24.82 13.76
C GLN A 554 33.66 -25.95 13.28
N PRO A 555 33.21 -25.94 12.01
CA PRO A 555 32.48 -27.07 11.45
C PRO A 555 33.44 -28.20 11.10
N GLU A 556 33.13 -29.40 11.58
CA GLU A 556 33.81 -30.65 11.21
C GLU A 556 33.63 -30.95 9.71
N ARG A 557 34.68 -31.56 9.12
CA ARG A 557 34.80 -31.91 7.70
C ARG A 557 34.10 -33.21 7.35
#